data_AF-A0A9W9V2N5-F1
#
_entry.id   AF-A0A9W9V2N5-F1
#
_cell.length_a   1.000
_cell.length_b   1.000
_cell.length_c   1.000
_cell.angle_alpha   90.00
_cell.angle_beta   90.00
_cell.angle_gamma   90.00
#
_symmetry.space_group_name_H-M   'P 1'
#
loop_
_entity.id
_entity.type
_entity.pdbx_description
1 polymer ?
#
loop_
_entity_poly.entity_id
_entity_poly.type
_entity_poly.pdbx_seq_one_letter_code
_entity_poly.pdbx_strand_id
1 'polypeptide(L)'
;MSLINEVHDSLPYIDAEPSAVARQKAQQLINAELAPEHSSTLHPSIPASPESKFSPLIQQELERKATGAPLTGGIDLTRYEAPEPPTRTSDTDVPNLPEWRETLQKAYTSSSHLIKRHENLTLLEQHGKNAWLIGNSQMEEILRGMEKELADTKSASEEVNKQRKIAQDASFGELTSLEETWKRGVGAVLDVELASEGLRMQILEQRRLAAQQQAR
;
A
#
# COMPACT_ATOMS: atom_id res chain seq x y z
N MET A 1 -0.01 -5.49 22.93
CA MET A 1 0.91 -5.37 21.78
C MET A 1 2.31 -5.62 22.31
N SER A 2 3.00 -6.67 21.87
CA SER A 2 4.43 -6.77 22.15
C SER A 2 5.10 -5.63 21.38
N LEU A 3 5.41 -4.55 22.08
CA LEU A 3 6.28 -3.51 21.55
C LEU A 3 7.63 -4.21 21.36
N ILE A 4 8.01 -4.47 20.11
CA ILE A 4 9.38 -4.82 19.78
C ILE A 4 10.17 -3.56 20.11
N ASN A 5 10.75 -3.52 21.31
CA ASN A 5 11.59 -2.42 21.80
C ASN A 5 13.03 -2.52 21.26
N GLU A 6 13.28 -3.45 20.35
CA GLU A 6 14.56 -3.59 19.69
C GLU A 6 14.70 -2.47 18.64
N VAL A 7 15.46 -1.46 19.00
CA VAL A 7 15.91 -0.44 18.07
C VAL A 7 17.17 -0.98 17.40
N HIS A 8 17.03 -1.47 16.17
CA HIS A 8 18.19 -1.81 15.34
C HIS A 8 18.73 -0.52 14.72
N ASP A 9 20.00 -0.23 14.98
CA ASP A 9 20.67 0.90 14.35
C ASP A 9 20.86 0.60 12.86
N SER A 10 20.41 1.52 12.00
CA SER A 10 20.60 1.44 10.56
C SER A 10 20.97 2.83 10.07
N LEU A 11 22.09 2.92 9.36
CA LEU A 11 22.74 4.18 9.06
C LEU A 11 22.76 4.46 7.55
N PRO A 12 21.61 4.52 6.85
CA PRO A 12 21.55 4.56 5.38
C PRO A 12 22.18 5.79 4.73
N TYR A 13 22.44 6.87 5.46
CA TYR A 13 23.12 8.05 4.91
C TYR A 13 24.65 7.92 4.87
N ILE A 14 25.21 7.05 5.71
CA ILE A 14 26.66 6.85 5.82
C ILE A 14 27.10 5.44 5.40
N ASP A 15 26.24 4.44 5.53
CA ASP A 15 26.48 3.07 5.07
C ASP A 15 26.41 2.99 3.54
N ALA A 16 27.33 2.22 2.96
CA ALA A 16 27.30 1.94 1.54
C ALA A 16 26.06 1.10 1.17
N GLU A 17 25.45 1.42 0.02
CA GLU A 17 24.29 0.66 -0.44
C GLU A 17 24.66 -0.82 -0.66
N PRO A 18 23.92 -1.76 -0.07
CA PRO A 18 24.26 -3.17 -0.18
C PRO A 18 24.11 -3.65 -1.63
N SER A 19 25.14 -4.31 -2.14
CA SER A 19 25.14 -4.90 -3.48
C SER A 19 23.99 -5.90 -3.67
N ALA A 20 23.59 -6.14 -4.93
CA ALA A 20 22.53 -7.10 -5.24
C ALA A 20 22.81 -8.50 -4.65
N VAL A 21 24.08 -8.94 -4.67
CA VAL A 21 24.50 -10.22 -4.08
C VAL A 21 24.35 -10.21 -2.56
N ALA A 22 24.73 -9.12 -1.89
CA ALA A 22 24.56 -8.99 -0.45
C ALA A 22 23.07 -9.01 -0.05
N ARG A 23 22.21 -8.30 -0.81
CA ARG A 23 20.74 -8.33 -0.60
C ARG A 23 20.17 -9.73 -0.78
N GLN A 24 20.59 -10.45 -1.82
CA GLN A 24 20.13 -11.82 -2.05
C GLN A 24 20.54 -12.76 -0.91
N LYS A 25 21.79 -12.65 -0.43
CA LYS A 25 22.26 -13.42 0.73
C LYS A 25 21.48 -13.08 2.00
N ALA A 26 21.25 -11.79 2.26
CA ALA A 26 20.44 -11.36 3.39
C ALA A 26 19.02 -11.94 3.31
N GLN A 27 18.38 -11.92 2.13
CA GLN A 27 17.06 -12.52 1.93
C GLN A 27 17.08 -14.04 2.17
N GLN A 28 18.13 -14.74 1.74
CA GLN A 28 18.27 -16.18 2.00
C GLN A 28 18.37 -16.48 3.50
N LEU A 29 19.14 -15.69 4.25
CA LEU A 29 19.25 -15.83 5.70
C LEU A 29 17.91 -15.54 6.40
N ILE A 30 17.23 -14.46 6.01
CA ILE A 30 15.88 -14.13 6.51
C ILE A 30 14.94 -15.32 6.27
N ASN A 31 14.92 -15.86 5.04
CA ASN A 31 14.05 -16.99 4.71
C ASN A 31 14.40 -18.28 5.46
N ALA A 32 15.67 -18.47 5.86
CA ALA A 32 16.08 -19.63 6.65
C ALA A 32 15.62 -19.54 8.11
N GLU A 33 15.51 -18.33 8.65
CA GLU A 33 15.00 -18.07 10.01
C GLU A 33 13.47 -18.03 10.08
N LEU A 34 12.79 -17.81 8.95
CA LEU A 34 11.34 -17.86 8.89
C LEU A 34 10.84 -19.29 9.04
N ALA A 35 10.09 -19.55 10.11
CA ALA A 35 9.43 -20.84 10.29
C ALA A 35 8.41 -21.09 9.15
N PRO A 36 8.32 -22.31 8.60
CA PRO A 36 7.45 -22.61 7.45
C PRO A 36 5.98 -22.23 7.67
N GLU A 37 5.48 -22.33 8.89
CA GLU A 37 4.12 -21.93 9.27
C GLU A 37 3.81 -20.46 8.97
N HIS A 38 4.79 -19.56 9.06
CA HIS A 38 4.61 -18.11 8.85
C HIS A 38 4.42 -17.72 7.38
N SER A 39 4.60 -18.65 6.44
CA SER A 39 4.24 -18.39 5.03
C SER A 39 2.73 -18.36 4.80
N SER A 40 1.95 -18.97 5.70
CA SER A 40 0.51 -19.17 5.54
C SER A 40 -0.33 -18.62 6.69
N THR A 41 0.24 -18.54 7.89
CA THR A 41 -0.43 -18.03 9.09
C THR A 41 -0.06 -16.57 9.34
N LEU A 42 -1.08 -15.75 9.54
CA LEU A 42 -0.90 -14.34 9.91
C LEU A 42 -0.30 -14.25 11.33
N HIS A 43 0.56 -13.26 11.54
CA HIS A 43 1.16 -13.01 12.84
C HIS A 43 0.05 -12.73 13.89
N PRO A 44 0.15 -13.25 15.13
CA PRO A 44 -0.90 -13.10 16.15
C PRO A 44 -1.25 -11.65 16.54
N SER A 45 -0.37 -10.69 16.26
CA SER A 45 -0.66 -9.26 16.46
C SER A 45 -1.57 -8.65 15.40
N ILE A 46 -1.73 -9.32 14.26
CA ILE A 46 -2.66 -8.92 13.21
C ILE A 46 -4.05 -9.36 13.67
N PRO A 47 -4.99 -8.43 13.90
CA PRO A 47 -6.33 -8.80 14.29
C PRO A 47 -6.97 -9.65 13.18
N ALA A 48 -7.82 -10.59 13.59
CA ALA A 48 -8.61 -11.35 12.62
C ALA A 48 -9.38 -10.39 11.70
N SER A 49 -9.42 -10.72 10.41
CA SER A 49 -10.20 -9.92 9.47
C SER A 49 -11.66 -9.87 9.94
N PRO A 50 -12.28 -8.68 10.03
CA PRO A 50 -13.67 -8.58 10.42
C PRO A 50 -14.55 -9.34 9.41
N GLU A 51 -15.49 -10.12 9.92
CA GLU A 51 -16.49 -10.76 9.05
C GLU A 51 -17.33 -9.70 8.35
N SER A 52 -17.38 -9.78 7.02
CA SER A 52 -18.20 -8.88 6.22
C SER A 52 -19.67 -9.27 6.35
N LYS A 53 -20.45 -8.42 7.00
CA LYS A 53 -21.91 -8.58 7.12
C LYS A 53 -22.60 -7.75 6.05
N PHE A 54 -22.89 -8.38 4.93
CA PHE A 54 -23.64 -7.77 3.84
C PHE A 54 -25.15 -7.92 4.07
N SER A 55 -25.92 -6.96 3.56
CA SER A 55 -27.38 -7.14 3.50
C SER A 55 -27.75 -8.28 2.56
N PRO A 56 -28.94 -8.91 2.71
CA PRO A 56 -29.35 -10.01 1.85
C PRO A 56 -29.31 -9.66 0.35
N LEU A 57 -29.65 -8.42 -0.01
CA LEU A 57 -29.58 -7.94 -1.40
C LEU A 57 -28.15 -7.92 -1.95
N ILE A 58 -27.18 -7.51 -1.14
CA ILE A 58 -25.78 -7.49 -1.55
C ILE A 58 -25.24 -8.93 -1.63
N GLN A 59 -25.61 -9.80 -0.69
CA GLN A 59 -25.22 -11.22 -0.73
C GLN A 59 -25.72 -11.90 -1.99
N GLN A 60 -26.98 -11.69 -2.37
CA GLN A 60 -27.56 -12.22 -3.61
C GLN A 60 -26.78 -11.76 -4.86
N GLU A 61 -26.39 -10.49 -4.92
CA GLU A 61 -25.59 -9.98 -6.04
C GLU A 61 -24.15 -10.53 -6.06
N LEU A 62 -23.55 -10.74 -4.88
CA LEU A 62 -22.24 -11.38 -4.76
C LEU A 62 -22.29 -12.84 -5.23
N GLU A 63 -23.33 -13.58 -4.85
CA GLU A 63 -23.56 -14.96 -5.30
C GLU A 63 -23.77 -15.03 -6.81
N ARG A 64 -24.62 -14.16 -7.37
CA ARG A 64 -24.83 -14.06 -8.82
C ARG A 64 -23.53 -13.81 -9.58
N LYS A 65 -22.69 -12.89 -9.07
CA LYS A 65 -21.36 -12.61 -9.65
C LYS A 65 -20.41 -13.80 -9.50
N ALA A 66 -20.42 -14.50 -8.37
CA ALA A 66 -19.59 -15.67 -8.14
C ALA A 66 -19.93 -16.81 -9.12
N THR A 67 -21.20 -16.95 -9.52
CA THR A 67 -21.63 -17.90 -10.55
C THR A 67 -21.45 -17.37 -11.98
N GLY A 68 -20.94 -16.15 -12.18
CA GLY A 68 -20.74 -15.55 -13.49
C GLY A 68 -22.04 -15.26 -14.27
N ALA A 69 -23.20 -15.24 -13.59
CA ALA A 69 -24.48 -15.03 -14.26
C ALA A 69 -24.62 -13.57 -14.72
N PRO A 70 -25.28 -13.28 -15.86
CA PRO A 70 -25.52 -11.90 -16.30
C PRO A 70 -26.45 -11.17 -15.32
N LEU A 71 -26.41 -9.83 -15.34
CA LEU A 71 -27.38 -9.04 -14.59
C LEU A 71 -28.75 -9.15 -15.28
N THR A 72 -29.72 -9.73 -14.58
CA THR A 72 -31.09 -9.90 -15.08
C THR A 72 -32.04 -9.01 -14.29
N GLY A 73 -32.84 -8.19 -14.97
CA GLY A 73 -33.80 -7.28 -14.32
C GLY A 73 -33.16 -5.96 -13.89
N GLY A 74 -32.95 -5.08 -14.87
CA GLY A 74 -32.61 -3.67 -14.63
C GLY A 74 -33.84 -2.79 -14.50
N ILE A 75 -33.63 -1.48 -14.53
CA ILE A 75 -34.73 -0.52 -14.65
C ILE A 75 -35.38 -0.73 -16.03
N ASP A 76 -36.64 -1.15 -16.02
CA ASP A 76 -37.45 -1.24 -17.24
C ASP A 76 -37.83 0.16 -17.72
N LEU A 77 -37.25 0.56 -18.86
CA LEU A 77 -37.49 1.86 -19.48
C LEU A 77 -38.73 1.86 -20.38
N THR A 78 -39.22 0.69 -20.81
CA THR A 78 -40.35 0.56 -21.73
C THR A 78 -41.64 1.14 -21.15
N ARG A 79 -41.73 1.18 -19.80
CA ARG A 79 -42.84 1.81 -19.06
C ARG A 79 -43.00 3.31 -19.35
N TYR A 80 -41.91 4.00 -19.70
CA TYR A 80 -41.90 5.45 -19.91
C TYR A 80 -41.88 5.84 -21.38
N GLU A 81 -41.81 4.87 -22.28
CA GLU A 81 -41.89 5.10 -23.72
C GLU A 81 -43.30 5.56 -24.11
N ALA A 82 -43.40 6.26 -25.24
CA ALA A 82 -44.69 6.68 -25.77
C ALA A 82 -45.46 5.43 -26.23
N PRO A 83 -46.65 5.14 -25.66
CA PRO A 83 -47.38 3.94 -26.03
C PRO A 83 -48.00 4.11 -27.43
N GLU A 84 -47.93 3.07 -28.24
CA GLU A 84 -48.66 3.01 -29.51
C GLU A 84 -50.11 2.53 -29.30
N PRO A 85 -51.07 3.05 -30.08
CA PRO A 85 -52.44 2.58 -30.01
C PRO A 85 -52.53 1.11 -30.44
N PRO A 86 -53.31 0.25 -29.77
CA PRO A 86 -53.53 -1.13 -30.20
C PRO A 86 -54.00 -1.19 -31.65
N THR A 87 -53.37 -2.05 -32.46
CA THR A 87 -53.71 -2.20 -33.88
C THR A 87 -55.06 -2.90 -34.03
N ARG A 88 -55.94 -2.35 -34.88
CA ARG A 88 -57.20 -3.02 -35.27
C ARG A 88 -56.99 -3.74 -36.60
N THR A 89 -57.46 -4.98 -36.70
CA THR A 89 -57.46 -5.79 -37.93
C THR A 89 -58.49 -5.29 -38.95
N SER A 90 -59.61 -4.74 -38.48
CA SER A 90 -60.61 -4.06 -39.30
C SER A 90 -61.38 -3.03 -38.48
N ASP A 91 -61.97 -2.02 -39.14
CA ASP A 91 -62.81 -1.00 -38.47
C ASP A 91 -64.10 -1.59 -37.86
N THR A 92 -64.49 -2.80 -38.30
CA THR A 92 -65.67 -3.52 -37.86
C THR A 92 -65.45 -4.44 -36.65
N ASP A 93 -64.20 -4.71 -36.27
CA ASP A 93 -63.89 -5.62 -35.15
C ASP A 93 -64.12 -4.95 -33.79
N VAL A 94 -64.64 -5.72 -32.82
CA VAL A 94 -64.83 -5.27 -31.44
C VAL A 94 -63.46 -4.92 -30.84
N PRO A 95 -63.26 -3.71 -30.30
CA PRO A 95 -61.97 -3.31 -29.72
C PRO A 95 -61.56 -4.24 -28.56
N ASN A 96 -60.29 -4.62 -28.51
CA ASN A 96 -59.73 -5.37 -27.39
C ASN A 96 -59.60 -4.47 -26.15
N LEU A 97 -60.67 -4.40 -25.35
CA LEU A 97 -60.77 -3.53 -24.19
C LEU A 97 -59.62 -3.72 -23.17
N PRO A 98 -59.16 -4.95 -22.85
CA PRO A 98 -57.96 -5.16 -22.04
C PRO A 98 -56.70 -4.45 -22.55
N GLU A 99 -56.36 -4.59 -23.83
CA GLU A 99 -55.17 -3.95 -24.42
C GLU A 99 -55.27 -2.44 -24.38
N TRP A 100 -56.45 -1.88 -24.70
CA TRP A 100 -56.69 -0.44 -24.62
C TRP A 100 -56.54 0.10 -23.18
N ARG A 101 -56.94 -0.66 -22.16
CA ARG A 101 -56.75 -0.28 -20.75
C ARG A 101 -55.27 -0.27 -20.38
N GLU A 102 -54.49 -1.26 -20.82
CA GLU A 102 -53.05 -1.30 -20.57
C GLU A 102 -52.32 -0.14 -21.26
N THR A 103 -52.62 0.13 -22.53
CA THR A 103 -52.09 1.28 -23.27
C THR A 103 -52.43 2.60 -22.58
N LEU A 104 -53.66 2.76 -22.11
CA LEU A 104 -54.09 3.95 -21.37
C LEU A 104 -53.32 4.11 -20.05
N GLN A 105 -53.10 3.02 -19.31
CA GLN A 105 -52.31 3.06 -18.07
C GLN A 105 -50.85 3.44 -18.32
N LYS A 106 -50.23 2.92 -19.40
CA LYS A 106 -48.89 3.32 -19.85
C LYS A 106 -48.86 4.80 -20.23
N ALA A 107 -49.87 5.29 -20.95
CA ALA A 107 -49.98 6.70 -21.34
C ALA A 107 -50.09 7.64 -20.13
N TYR A 108 -50.88 7.29 -19.11
CA TYR A 108 -50.94 8.05 -17.87
C TYR A 108 -49.61 8.05 -17.12
N THR A 109 -48.91 6.91 -17.11
CA THR A 109 -47.60 6.78 -16.46
C THR A 109 -46.55 7.65 -17.15
N SER A 110 -46.46 7.59 -18.48
CA SER A 110 -45.50 8.39 -19.26
C SER A 110 -45.82 9.88 -19.18
N SER A 111 -47.10 10.26 -19.26
CA SER A 111 -47.55 11.65 -19.07
C SER A 111 -47.18 12.21 -17.70
N SER A 112 -47.46 11.46 -16.62
CA SER A 112 -47.11 11.86 -15.26
C SER A 112 -45.60 12.02 -15.08
N HIS A 113 -44.80 11.12 -15.67
CA HIS A 113 -43.35 11.22 -15.67
C HIS A 113 -42.86 12.48 -16.41
N LEU A 114 -43.45 12.81 -17.57
CA LEU A 114 -43.09 14.01 -18.32
C LEU A 114 -43.43 15.31 -17.58
N ILE A 115 -44.57 15.35 -16.87
CA ILE A 115 -44.94 16.50 -16.01
C ILE A 115 -43.87 16.70 -14.93
N LYS A 116 -43.52 15.64 -14.18
CA LYS A 116 -42.48 15.71 -13.16
C LYS A 116 -41.10 16.06 -13.74
N ARG A 117 -40.77 15.53 -14.91
CA ARG A 117 -39.53 15.86 -15.61
C ARG A 117 -39.48 17.34 -15.98
N HIS A 118 -40.59 17.90 -16.44
CA HIS A 118 -40.69 19.32 -16.74
C HIS A 118 -40.48 20.16 -15.47
N GLU A 119 -41.17 19.84 -14.37
CA GLU A 119 -40.98 20.49 -13.07
C GLU A 119 -39.51 20.44 -12.61
N ASN A 120 -38.88 19.27 -12.69
CA ASN A 120 -37.46 19.09 -12.32
C ASN A 120 -36.53 19.91 -13.22
N LEU A 121 -36.80 19.99 -14.52
CA LEU A 121 -36.02 20.80 -15.45
C LEU A 121 -36.18 22.29 -15.16
N THR A 122 -37.39 22.73 -14.80
CA THR A 122 -37.63 24.11 -14.37
C THR A 122 -36.86 24.44 -13.10
N LEU A 123 -36.83 23.54 -12.11
CA LEU A 123 -36.00 23.70 -10.90
C LEU A 123 -34.50 23.72 -11.23
N LEU A 124 -34.06 22.86 -12.15
CA LEU A 124 -32.67 22.83 -12.61
C LEU A 124 -32.29 24.11 -13.36
N GLU A 125 -33.17 24.67 -14.17
CA GLU A 125 -32.95 25.93 -14.86
C GLU A 125 -32.84 27.11 -13.87
N GLN A 126 -33.69 27.11 -12.84
CA GLN A 126 -33.71 28.15 -11.80
C GLN A 126 -32.51 28.08 -10.84
N HIS A 127 -32.09 26.87 -10.44
CA HIS A 127 -31.13 26.68 -9.34
C HIS A 127 -29.85 25.95 -9.73
N GLY A 128 -29.83 25.25 -10.86
CA GLY A 128 -28.74 24.35 -11.25
C GLY A 128 -27.40 25.05 -11.38
N LYS A 129 -27.35 26.23 -11.99
CA LYS A 129 -26.11 27.03 -12.10
C LYS A 129 -25.53 27.36 -10.72
N ASN A 130 -26.37 27.83 -9.80
CA ASN A 130 -25.92 28.23 -8.47
C ASN A 130 -25.49 27.01 -7.64
N ALA A 131 -26.26 25.92 -7.69
CA ALA A 131 -25.91 24.66 -7.04
C ALA A 131 -24.56 24.12 -7.55
N TRP A 132 -24.32 24.19 -8.86
CA TRP A 132 -23.05 23.77 -9.47
C TRP A 132 -21.87 24.62 -8.99
N LEU A 133 -22.03 25.96 -8.97
CA LEU A 133 -20.97 26.86 -8.49
C LEU A 133 -20.64 26.64 -7.02
N ILE A 134 -21.63 26.40 -6.17
CA ILE A 134 -21.42 26.05 -4.75
C ILE A 134 -20.66 24.72 -4.65
N GLY A 135 -21.10 23.70 -5.39
CA GLY A 135 -20.41 22.40 -5.43
C GLY A 135 -18.95 22.52 -5.89
N ASN A 136 -18.69 23.34 -6.90
CA ASN A 136 -17.32 23.62 -7.35
C ASN A 136 -16.49 24.32 -6.26
N SER A 137 -17.05 25.34 -5.59
CA SER A 137 -16.37 26.02 -4.48
C SER A 137 -16.04 25.06 -3.33
N GLN A 138 -16.95 24.17 -2.98
CA GLN A 138 -16.72 23.15 -1.95
C GLN A 138 -15.61 22.16 -2.38
N MET A 139 -15.62 21.74 -3.65
CA MET A 139 -14.58 20.86 -4.19
C MET A 139 -13.20 21.54 -4.19
N GLU A 140 -13.13 22.82 -4.54
CA GLU A 140 -11.89 23.60 -4.47
C GLU A 140 -11.39 23.74 -3.03
N GLU A 141 -12.28 23.90 -2.05
CA GLU A 141 -11.91 23.95 -0.63
C GLU A 141 -11.34 22.61 -0.15
N ILE A 142 -11.98 21.50 -0.51
CA ILE A 142 -11.49 20.14 -0.21
C ILE A 142 -10.11 19.93 -0.84
N LEU A 143 -9.95 20.30 -2.12
CA LEU A 143 -8.68 20.18 -2.83
C LEU A 143 -7.57 20.96 -2.13
N ARG A 144 -7.83 22.24 -1.79
CA ARG A 144 -6.85 23.08 -1.06
C ARG A 144 -6.49 22.47 0.30
N GLY A 145 -7.46 21.89 1.01
CA GLY A 145 -7.22 21.18 2.25
C GLY A 145 -6.28 19.99 2.07
N MET A 146 -6.55 19.13 1.09
CA MET A 146 -5.71 17.97 0.77
C MET A 146 -4.31 18.38 0.30
N GLU A 147 -4.19 19.41 -0.53
CA GLU A 147 -2.90 19.93 -1.00
C GLU A 147 -2.06 20.47 0.16
N LYS A 148 -2.70 21.17 1.11
CA LYS A 148 -2.04 21.65 2.32
C LYS A 148 -1.57 20.50 3.20
N GLU A 149 -2.41 19.51 3.49
CA GLU A 149 -2.03 18.33 4.27
C GLU A 149 -0.87 17.57 3.62
N LEU A 150 -0.87 17.46 2.30
CA LEU A 150 0.22 16.85 1.53
C LEU A 150 1.52 17.67 1.62
N ALA A 151 1.44 19.00 1.56
CA ALA A 151 2.61 19.86 1.73
C ALA A 151 3.19 19.76 3.16
N ASP A 152 2.32 19.83 4.17
CA ASP A 152 2.70 19.76 5.59
C ASP A 152 3.34 18.40 5.92
N THR A 153 2.75 17.29 5.45
CA THR A 153 3.30 15.94 5.65
C THR A 153 4.61 15.71 4.92
N LYS A 154 4.78 16.24 3.71
CA LYS A 154 6.07 16.22 3.00
C LYS A 154 7.13 16.98 3.77
N SER A 155 6.83 18.21 4.21
CA SER A 155 7.77 19.01 4.99
C SER A 155 8.17 18.33 6.30
N ALA A 156 7.22 17.72 7.01
CA ALA A 156 7.51 16.95 8.22
C ALA A 156 8.42 15.74 7.94
N SER A 157 8.17 15.00 6.84
CA SER A 157 9.01 13.87 6.41
C SER A 157 10.42 14.31 6.04
N GLU A 158 10.55 15.41 5.30
CA GLU A 158 11.84 16.00 4.92
C GLU A 158 12.64 16.48 6.13
N GLU A 159 12.00 17.11 7.11
CA GLU A 159 12.65 17.55 8.34
C GLU A 159 13.16 16.35 9.15
N VAL A 160 12.37 15.28 9.30
CA VAL A 160 12.82 14.04 9.97
C VAL A 160 14.02 13.43 9.23
N ASN A 161 13.98 13.36 7.90
CA ASN A 161 15.08 12.82 7.09
C ASN A 161 16.34 13.69 7.21
N LYS A 162 16.19 15.02 7.23
CA LYS A 162 17.28 15.97 7.44
C LYS A 162 17.91 15.81 8.82
N GLN A 163 17.11 15.72 9.87
CA GLN A 163 17.58 15.47 11.23
C GLN A 163 18.32 14.13 11.33
N ARG A 164 17.77 13.08 10.72
CA ARG A 164 18.43 11.76 10.65
C ARG A 164 19.78 11.84 9.95
N LYS A 165 19.85 12.53 8.80
CA LYS A 165 21.11 12.73 8.08
C LYS A 165 22.16 13.45 8.93
N ILE A 166 21.79 14.58 9.56
CA ILE A 166 22.71 15.35 10.41
C ILE A 166 23.25 14.49 11.56
N ALA A 167 22.39 13.69 12.21
CA ALA A 167 22.82 12.81 13.29
C ALA A 167 23.81 11.74 12.81
N GLN A 168 23.56 11.12 11.65
CA GLN A 168 24.43 10.10 11.08
C GLN A 168 25.77 10.69 10.63
N ASP A 169 25.74 11.80 9.89
CA ASP A 169 26.94 12.50 9.43
C ASP A 169 27.83 12.95 10.61
N ALA A 170 27.22 13.39 11.72
CA ALA A 170 27.95 13.77 12.93
C ALA A 170 28.66 12.57 13.59
N SER A 171 28.06 11.38 13.57
CA SER A 171 28.64 10.16 14.12
C SER A 171 29.68 9.48 13.20
N PHE A 172 29.66 9.79 11.90
CA PHE A 172 30.49 9.12 10.90
C PHE A 172 32.00 9.23 11.17
N GLY A 173 32.46 10.42 11.56
CA GLY A 173 33.87 10.65 11.88
C GLY A 173 34.34 9.84 13.08
N GLU A 174 33.50 9.72 14.11
CA GLU A 174 33.80 8.90 15.28
C GLU A 174 33.88 7.42 14.91
N LEU A 175 32.89 6.89 14.18
CA LEU A 175 32.87 5.51 13.71
C LEU A 175 34.13 5.16 12.91
N THR A 176 34.52 6.02 11.97
CA THR A 176 35.75 5.83 11.17
C THR A 176 36.99 5.81 12.06
N SER A 177 37.06 6.72 13.05
CA SER A 177 38.21 6.80 13.96
C SER A 177 38.33 5.58 14.87
N LEU A 178 37.19 5.03 15.31
CA LEU A 178 37.12 3.81 16.11
C LEU A 178 37.55 2.60 15.28
N GLU A 179 37.09 2.50 14.03
CA GLU A 179 37.49 1.44 13.10
C GLU A 179 39.01 1.45 12.85
N GLU A 180 39.58 2.62 12.56
CA GLU A 180 41.03 2.75 12.31
C GLU A 180 41.87 2.50 13.56
N THR A 181 41.42 3.00 14.71
CA THR A 181 42.07 2.71 16.00
C THR A 181 42.04 1.21 16.30
N TRP A 182 40.92 0.55 16.04
CA TRP A 182 40.78 -0.90 16.20
C TRP A 182 41.73 -1.67 15.27
N LYS A 183 41.75 -1.36 13.97
CA LYS A 183 42.67 -2.00 12.99
C LYS A 183 44.13 -1.84 13.42
N ARG A 184 44.52 -0.64 13.85
CA ARG A 184 45.89 -0.37 14.34
C ARG A 184 46.20 -1.14 15.61
N GLY A 185 45.27 -1.20 16.56
CA GLY A 185 45.43 -1.93 17.81
C GLY A 185 45.65 -3.43 17.57
N VAL A 186 44.82 -4.05 16.72
CA VAL A 186 44.96 -5.46 16.33
C VAL A 186 46.27 -5.69 15.59
N GLY A 187 46.63 -4.83 14.64
CA GLY A 187 47.89 -4.92 13.90
C GLY A 187 49.11 -4.85 14.82
N ALA A 188 49.12 -3.93 15.78
CA ALA A 188 50.22 -3.79 16.73
C ALA A 188 50.39 -5.02 17.63
N VAL A 189 49.28 -5.66 18.05
CA VAL A 189 49.34 -6.91 18.81
C VAL A 189 49.97 -8.03 17.97
N LEU A 190 49.54 -8.17 16.70
CA LEU A 190 50.11 -9.17 15.79
C LEU A 190 51.60 -8.94 15.51
N ASP A 191 52.02 -7.68 15.35
CA ASP A 191 53.42 -7.33 15.13
C ASP A 191 54.29 -7.70 16.34
N VAL A 192 53.79 -7.46 17.56
CA VAL A 192 54.47 -7.85 18.80
C VAL A 192 54.55 -9.36 18.94
N GLU A 193 53.47 -10.08 18.65
CA GLU A 193 53.47 -11.55 18.67
C GLU A 193 54.48 -12.12 17.68
N LEU A 194 54.49 -11.62 16.44
CA LEU A 194 55.44 -12.03 15.41
C LEU A 194 56.89 -11.74 15.81
N ALA A 195 57.16 -10.55 16.35
CA ALA A 195 58.50 -10.19 16.84
C ALA A 195 58.92 -11.08 18.02
N SER A 196 58.00 -11.41 18.92
CA SER A 196 58.26 -12.28 20.07
C SER A 196 58.59 -13.71 19.65
N GLU A 197 57.86 -14.27 18.68
CA GLU A 197 58.16 -15.59 18.12
C GLU A 197 59.45 -15.59 17.30
N GLY A 198 59.71 -14.54 16.53
CA GLY A 198 60.98 -14.34 15.83
C GLY A 198 62.17 -14.33 16.80
N LEU A 199 62.06 -13.59 17.90
CA LEU A 199 63.07 -13.56 18.96
C LEU A 199 63.23 -14.93 19.63
N ARG A 200 62.13 -15.63 19.90
CA ARG A 200 62.14 -16.99 20.46
C ARG A 200 62.91 -17.97 19.57
N MET A 201 62.69 -17.92 18.25
CA MET A 201 63.41 -18.75 17.29
C MET A 201 64.91 -18.44 17.26
N GLN A 202 65.30 -17.17 17.28
CA GLN A 202 66.70 -16.76 17.36
C GLN A 202 67.36 -17.26 18.66
N ILE A 203 66.67 -17.18 19.80
CA ILE A 203 67.17 -17.71 21.09
C ILE A 203 67.39 -19.22 20.99
N LEU A 204 66.46 -19.97 20.40
CA LEU A 204 66.61 -21.42 20.22
C LEU A 204 67.79 -21.78 19.32
N GLU A 205 68.00 -21.02 18.25
CA GLU A 205 69.14 -21.21 17.34
C GLU A 205 70.48 -20.93 18.02
N GLN A 206 70.58 -19.82 18.75
CA GLN A 206 71.78 -19.48 19.54
C GLN A 206 72.08 -20.56 20.60
N ARG A 207 71.06 -21.08 21.29
CA ARG A 207 71.23 -22.19 22.24
C ARG A 207 71.74 -23.47 21.57
N ARG A 208 71.28 -23.79 20.35
CA ARG A 208 71.79 -24.93 19.59
C ARG A 208 73.26 -24.74 19.21
N LEU A 209 73.64 -23.56 18.74
CA LEU A 209 75.03 -23.24 18.39
C LEU A 209 75.96 -23.32 19.61
N ALA A 210 75.55 -22.78 20.76
CA ALA A 210 76.30 -22.85 22.00
C ALA A 210 76.49 -24.30 22.49
N ALA A 211 75.44 -25.13 22.40
CA ALA A 211 75.53 -26.55 22.75
C ALA A 211 76.49 -27.33 21.83
N GLN A 212 76.55 -26.99 20.53
CA GLN A 212 77.51 -27.59 19.59
C GLN A 212 78.95 -27.15 19.87
N GLN A 213 79.17 -25.93 20.36
CA GLN A 213 80.50 -25.45 20.76
C GLN A 213 81.00 -26.08 22.06
N GLN A 214 80.11 -26.34 23.03
CA GLN A 214 80.47 -27.03 24.27
C GLN A 214 80.70 -28.55 24.11
N ALA A 215 80.23 -29.14 23.01
CA ALA A 215 80.43 -30.56 22.70
C ALA A 215 81.71 -30.86 21.89
N ARG A 216 82.50 -29.83 21.55
CA ARG A 216 83.85 -29.94 20.95
C ARG A 216 84.91 -29.70 22.00
#